data_AF-A0A975D8X9-F1
#
_entry.id   AF-A0A975D8X9-F1
#
_cell.length_a   1.000
_cell.length_b   1.000
_cell.length_c   1.000
_cell.angle_alpha   90.00
_cell.angle_beta   90.00
_cell.angle_gamma   90.00
#
_symmetry.space_group_name_H-M   'P 1'
#
loop_
_entity.id
_entity.type
_entity.pdbx_description
1 polymer ?
#
loop_
_entity_poly.entity_id
_entity_poly.type
_entity_poly.pdbx_seq_one_letter_code
_entity_poly.pdbx_strand_id
1 'polypeptide(L)' 'MIEGRTEEQKRAVIEKVTQALVDAVGAPKENVRVWIQDVPKENWGIAGVSAKDLGR' A
#
# COMPACT_ATOMS: atom_id res chain seq x y z
N MET A 1 2.36 1.81 -3.39
CA MET A 1 3.47 2.16 -2.49
C MET A 1 4.78 2.04 -3.23
N ILE A 2 5.85 2.69 -2.75
CA ILE A 2 7.20 2.43 -3.27
C ILE A 2 7.52 0.95 -3.04
N GLU A 3 8.14 0.30 -4.02
CA GLU A 3 8.55 -1.11 -3.96
C GLU A 3 9.44 -1.44 -2.73
N GLY A 4 9.71 -2.73 -2.52
CA GLY A 4 10.63 -3.22 -1.50
C GLY A 4 9.98 -3.73 -0.21
N ARG A 5 8.64 -3.80 -0.14
CA ARG A 5 7.96 -4.46 0.98
C ARG A 5 7.96 -5.97 0.78
N THR A 6 8.14 -6.73 1.86
CA THR A 6 8.08 -8.20 1.82
C THR A 6 6.64 -8.69 1.61
N GLU A 7 6.49 -9.97 1.28
CA GLU A 7 5.17 -10.59 1.14
C GLU A 7 4.36 -10.53 2.45
N GLU A 8 5.00 -10.76 3.59
CA GLU A 8 4.37 -10.69 4.91
C GLU A 8 3.87 -9.29 5.22
N GLN A 9 4.65 -8.27 4.87
CA GLN A 9 4.23 -6.87 5.03
C GLN A 9 3.03 -6.54 4.15
N LYS A 10 3.02 -7.01 2.89
CA LYS A 10 1.87 -6.82 1.99
C LYS A 10 0.61 -7.55 2.50
N ARG A 11 0.77 -8.79 3.01
CA ARG A 11 -0.31 -9.55 3.65
C ARG A 11 -0.90 -8.80 4.85
N ALA A 12 -0.04 -8.27 5.71
CA ALA A 12 -0.47 -7.48 6.87
C ALA A 12 -1.22 -6.20 6.46
N VAL A 13 -0.82 -5.53 5.38
CA VAL A 13 -1.55 -4.37 4.84
C VAL A 13 -2.96 -4.77 4.40
N ILE A 14 -3.09 -5.86 3.62
CA ILE A 14 -4.39 -6.35 3.13
C ILE A 14 -5.32 -6.64 4.31
N GLU A 15 -4.84 -7.36 5.31
CA GLU A 15 -5.61 -7.70 6.51
C GLU A 15 -6.04 -6.46 7.30
N LYS A 16 -5.09 -5.58 7.64
CA LYS A 16 -5.35 -4.44 8.51
C LYS A 16 -6.18 -3.35 7.86
N VAL A 17 -5.98 -3.07 6.57
CA VAL A 17 -6.82 -2.12 5.82
C VAL A 17 -8.24 -2.66 5.69
N THR A 18 -8.40 -3.97 5.46
CA THR A 18 -9.71 -4.60 5.44
C THR A 18 -10.43 -4.42 6.78
N GLN A 19 -9.75 -4.72 7.88
CA GLN A 19 -10.34 -4.56 9.22
C GLN A 19 -10.69 -3.10 9.51
N ALA A 20 -9.84 -2.15 9.14
CA ALA A 20 -10.10 -0.73 9.34
C ALA A 20 -11.39 -0.26 8.64
N LEU A 21 -11.70 -0.77 7.44
CA LEU A 21 -12.96 -0.45 6.75
C LEU A 21 -14.17 -1.13 7.38
N VAL A 22 -14.04 -2.38 7.82
CA VAL A 22 -15.09 -3.07 8.58
C VAL A 22 -15.44 -2.24 9.83
N ASP A 23 -14.44 -1.81 10.58
CA ASP A 23 -14.62 -1.07 11.84
C ASP A 23 -15.17 0.35 11.62
N ALA A 24 -14.64 1.08 10.63
CA ALA A 24 -14.97 2.49 10.44
C ALA A 24 -16.33 2.71 9.77
N VAL A 25 -16.73 1.84 8.85
CA VAL A 25 -17.94 2.04 8.03
C VAL A 25 -18.92 0.85 8.07
N GLY A 26 -18.64 -0.19 8.84
CA GLY A 26 -19.52 -1.36 8.96
C GLY A 26 -19.63 -2.18 7.67
N ALA A 27 -18.64 -2.07 6.77
CA ALA A 27 -18.66 -2.81 5.52
C ALA A 27 -18.55 -4.33 5.80
N PRO A 28 -19.37 -5.18 5.16
CA PRO A 28 -19.17 -6.63 5.22
C PRO A 28 -17.76 -6.99 4.74
N LYS A 29 -17.04 -7.79 5.51
CA LYS A 29 -15.62 -8.10 5.26
C LYS A 29 -15.40 -8.69 3.87
N GLU A 30 -16.32 -9.54 3.43
CA GLU A 30 -16.35 -10.20 2.13
C GLU A 30 -16.55 -9.26 0.94
N ASN A 31 -17.00 -8.02 1.18
CA ASN A 31 -17.15 -6.99 0.15
C ASN A 31 -15.91 -6.11 0.01
N VAL A 32 -15.01 -6.13 0.99
CA VAL A 32 -13.80 -5.32 0.96
C VAL A 32 -12.77 -5.95 0.02
N ARG A 33 -12.18 -5.13 -0.87
CA ARG A 33 -11.11 -5.52 -1.77
C ARG A 33 -9.94 -4.57 -1.57
N VAL A 34 -8.76 -5.13 -1.36
CA VAL A 34 -7.51 -4.37 -1.23
C VAL A 34 -6.56 -4.89 -2.30
N TRP A 35 -6.10 -4.01 -3.17
CA TRP A 35 -5.00 -4.30 -4.08
C TRP A 35 -3.80 -3.43 -3.72
N ILE A 36 -2.62 -3.95 -4.01
CA ILE A 36 -1.35 -3.26 -3.78
C ILE A 36 -0.69 -3.05 -5.13
N GLN A 37 -0.37 -1.80 -5.42
CA GLN A 37 0.49 -1.44 -6.55
C GLN A 37 1.87 -1.07 -6.02
N ASP A 38 2.88 -1.84 -6.36
CA ASP A 38 4.28 -1.48 -6.13
C ASP A 38 4.76 -0.61 -7.28
N VAL A 39 5.41 0.49 -6.94
CA VAL A 39 5.97 1.44 -7.89
C VAL A 39 7.49 1.44 -7.71
N PRO A 40 8.27 1.15 -8.77
CA PRO A 40 9.72 1.28 -8.72
C PRO A 40 10.16 2.66 -8.25
N LYS A 41 11.30 2.74 -7.58
CA LYS A 41 11.80 4.00 -6.99
C LYS A 41 12.03 5.09 -8.04
N GLU A 42 12.41 4.72 -9.25
CA GLU A 42 12.56 5.61 -10.40
C GLU A 42 11.23 6.24 -10.86
N ASN A 43 10.12 5.54 -10.63
CA ASN A 43 8.80 5.88 -11.15
C ASN A 43 7.94 6.63 -10.13
N TRP A 44 8.43 6.84 -8.91
CA TRP A 44 7.73 7.55 -7.85
C TRP A 44 8.31 8.95 -7.63
N GLY A 45 7.64 9.99 -8.13
CA GLY A 45 8.06 11.38 -8.00
C GLY A 45 7.57 12.05 -6.71
N ILE A 46 8.44 12.81 -6.05
CA ILE A 46 8.14 13.64 -4.88
C ILE A 46 8.70 15.04 -5.13
N ALA A 47 7.83 16.05 -5.22
CA ALA A 47 8.21 17.45 -5.48
C ALA A 47 9.17 17.63 -6.68
N GLY A 48 8.98 16.85 -7.75
CA GLY A 48 9.79 16.92 -8.98
C GLY A 48 11.06 16.06 -8.99
N VAL A 49 11.34 15.30 -7.93
CA VAL A 49 12.53 14.43 -7.81
C VAL A 49 12.09 12.98 -7.62
N SER A 50 12.76 12.01 -8.26
CA SER A 50 12.42 10.58 -8.09
C SER A 50 12.75 10.10 -6.67
N ALA A 51 12.01 9.10 -6.17
CA ALA A 51 12.30 8.53 -4.86
C ALA A 51 13.71 7.91 -4.80
N LYS A 52 14.20 7.39 -5.93
CA LYS A 52 15.57 6.91 -6.09
C LYS A 52 16.60 8.01 -5.84
N ASP A 53 16.44 9.17 -6.48
CA ASP A 53 17.38 10.29 -6.33
C ASP A 53 17.36 10.88 -4.92
N LEU A 54 16.23 10.71 -4.21
CA LEU A 54 16.09 11.06 -2.80
C LEU A 54 16.66 10.01 -1.83
N GLY A 55 17.22 8.89 -2.32
CA GLY A 55 17.77 7.82 -1.50
C GLY A 55 16.73 7.05 -0.68
N ARG A 56 15.46 7.08 -1.10
CA ARG A 56 14.35 6.35 -0.46
C ARG A 56 14.18 4.97 -1.05
#